data_AF-A0A2G9XG61-F1
#
_entry.id   AF-A0A2G9XG61-F1
#
_cell.length_a   1.000
_cell.length_b   1.000
_cell.length_c   1.000
_cell.angle_alpha   90.00
_cell.angle_beta   90.00
_cell.angle_gamma   90.00
#
_symmetry.space_group_name_H-M   'P 1'
#
loop_
_entity.id
_entity.type
_entity.pdbx_description
1 polymer ?
#
loop_
_entity_poly.entity_id
_entity_poly.type
_entity_poly.pdbx_seq_one_letter_code
_entity_poly.pdbx_strand_id
1 'polypeptide(L)'
;MGAGIKDEGKAFLVYSLGGGFFTVSIFRISNGLPKALCHEGDRKLGGYNFDLALMHHLFNISGSGFALSSKRYASIYKLKSLAEQLKIGLSKREQVEIDLDFNDYLDMGLEHNIKSKFKHVLSRTDFENIISKDVEKTLSLTNKAIQGAGLTKDDIESIMLAGGSTKIPYIEQMLSDQFGKKIVRLSNETILKGAAIYGIELPEPSVEKSCGQVNQEGGAATVQKNEAYEESDSENKYKHMWLNEFPRNLMNAQSMWTKGNQEKSIAILEEMSVQLTKFIGNMHSTRGKMFMQLNDFDHAMLCFEGALRHIKDDKNAKHAYHKACSNKGRLLAKKGVLQEAATVIKKGLVVEPDCRGCSEFLKDIEDALRSKRSSGEFRQRKKKR
;
A
#
# COMPACT_ATOMS: atom_id res chain seq x y z
N MET A 1 -6.23 -17.41 49.63
CA MET A 1 -7.36 -16.89 48.84
C MET A 1 -7.05 -15.45 48.47
N GLY A 2 -6.41 -15.23 47.31
CA GLY A 2 -6.18 -13.88 46.76
C GLY A 2 -7.32 -13.56 45.81
N ALA A 3 -8.16 -12.60 46.16
CA ALA A 3 -9.33 -12.20 45.38
C ALA A 3 -8.92 -11.82 43.95
N GLY A 4 -9.47 -12.54 42.98
CA GLY A 4 -9.32 -12.26 41.57
C GLY A 4 -9.98 -10.94 41.22
N ILE A 5 -9.17 -9.94 40.86
CA ILE A 5 -9.64 -8.80 40.10
C ILE A 5 -9.48 -9.19 38.63
N LYS A 6 -10.54 -9.80 38.08
CA LYS A 6 -10.73 -9.92 36.64
C LYS A 6 -11.02 -8.53 36.10
N ASP A 7 -9.98 -7.74 35.86
CA ASP A 7 -10.10 -6.55 35.02
C ASP A 7 -10.18 -7.01 33.55
N GLU A 8 -11.27 -7.72 33.23
CA GLU A 8 -11.63 -8.06 31.86
C GLU A 8 -12.24 -6.81 31.21
N GLY A 9 -11.39 -5.80 30.99
CA GLY A 9 -11.79 -4.54 30.38
C GLY A 9 -12.53 -4.72 29.04
N LYS A 10 -13.34 -3.73 28.69
CA LYS A 10 -14.11 -3.67 27.43
C LYS A 10 -13.20 -3.86 26.21
N ALA A 11 -13.60 -4.73 25.28
CA ALA A 11 -12.87 -4.96 24.04
C ALA A 11 -13.37 -4.03 22.92
N PHE A 12 -12.43 -3.54 22.12
CA PHE A 12 -12.67 -2.63 21.01
C PHE A 12 -12.15 -3.24 19.72
N LEU A 13 -12.92 -3.10 18.65
CA LEU A 13 -12.56 -3.61 17.33
C LEU A 13 -12.22 -2.41 16.43
N VAL A 14 -11.01 -2.36 15.90
CA VAL A 14 -10.62 -1.38 14.88
C VAL A 14 -10.74 -2.04 13.51
N TYR A 15 -11.73 -1.59 12.73
CA TYR A 15 -11.97 -2.01 11.36
C TYR A 15 -11.34 -0.97 10.42
N SER A 16 -10.23 -1.34 9.77
CA SER A 16 -9.47 -0.44 8.92
C SER A 16 -9.53 -0.88 7.46
N LEU A 17 -10.26 -0.13 6.63
CA LEU A 17 -10.40 -0.38 5.19
C LEU A 17 -9.83 0.80 4.40
N GLY A 18 -8.61 0.62 3.93
CA GLY A 18 -7.87 1.62 3.16
C GLY A 18 -8.06 1.49 1.64
N GLY A 19 -7.15 2.10 0.90
CA GLY A 19 -7.11 1.99 -0.57
C GLY A 19 -6.60 0.63 -1.05
N GLY A 20 -5.59 0.03 -0.40
CA GLY A 20 -4.93 -1.18 -0.90
C GLY A 20 -4.97 -2.40 0.02
N PHE A 21 -5.37 -2.23 1.28
CA PHE A 21 -5.40 -3.32 2.24
C PHE A 21 -6.50 -3.10 3.30
N PHE A 22 -6.94 -4.22 3.85
CA PHE A 22 -7.92 -4.32 4.91
C PHE A 22 -7.25 -4.96 6.12
N THR A 23 -7.50 -4.40 7.30
CA THR A 23 -7.06 -4.99 8.56
C THR A 23 -8.13 -4.81 9.62
N VAL A 24 -8.25 -5.80 10.49
CA VAL A 24 -9.04 -5.74 11.71
C VAL A 24 -8.11 -6.01 12.89
N SER A 25 -8.25 -5.22 13.95
CA SER A 25 -7.46 -5.39 15.17
C SER A 25 -8.37 -5.32 16.39
N ILE A 26 -8.17 -6.23 17.34
CA ILE A 26 -8.94 -6.26 18.58
C ILE A 26 -8.05 -5.82 19.71
N PHE A 27 -8.51 -4.85 20.47
CA PHE A 27 -7.81 -4.29 21.61
C PHE A 27 -8.63 -4.45 22.88
N ARG A 28 -7.95 -4.57 24.01
CA ARG A 28 -8.53 -4.43 25.34
C ARG A 28 -7.76 -3.37 26.10
N ILE A 29 -8.46 -2.51 26.81
CA ILE A 29 -7.82 -1.54 27.71
C ILE A 29 -7.55 -2.25 29.03
N SER A 30 -6.29 -2.25 29.48
CA SER A 30 -5.88 -2.77 30.78
C SER A 30 -4.89 -1.79 31.40
N ASN A 31 -5.12 -1.40 32.65
CA ASN A 31 -4.32 -0.39 33.36
C ASN A 31 -4.16 0.93 32.58
N GLY A 32 -5.21 1.34 31.85
CA GLY A 32 -5.18 2.55 31.01
C GLY A 32 -4.40 2.43 29.69
N LEU A 33 -3.82 1.26 29.39
CA LEU A 33 -3.06 1.02 28.16
C LEU A 33 -3.82 0.08 27.21
N PRO A 34 -3.86 0.39 25.90
CA PRO A 34 -4.44 -0.53 24.91
C PRO A 34 -3.49 -1.71 24.67
N LYS A 35 -3.99 -2.93 24.89
CA LYS A 35 -3.31 -4.19 24.56
C LYS A 35 -3.97 -4.83 23.35
N ALA A 36 -3.19 -5.10 22.31
CA ALA A 36 -3.66 -5.88 21.16
C ALA A 36 -3.86 -7.35 21.56
N LEU A 37 -5.02 -7.90 21.20
CA LEU A 37 -5.38 -9.31 21.43
C LEU A 37 -5.20 -10.15 20.16
N CYS A 38 -5.68 -9.64 19.03
CA CYS A 38 -5.61 -10.32 17.74
C CYS A 38 -5.57 -9.30 16.60
N HIS A 39 -4.97 -9.70 15.48
CA HIS A 39 -4.91 -8.93 14.25
C HIS A 39 -5.12 -9.87 13.06
N GLU A 40 -6.01 -9.48 12.15
CA GLU A 40 -6.27 -10.18 10.89
C GLU A 40 -6.39 -9.17 9.75
N GLY A 41 -6.31 -9.64 8.51
CA GLY A 41 -6.46 -8.75 7.36
C GLY A 41 -6.16 -9.39 6.01
N ASP A 42 -6.29 -8.59 4.96
CA ASP A 42 -5.93 -8.93 3.59
C ASP A 42 -5.16 -7.78 2.95
N ARG A 43 -3.91 -8.08 2.56
CA ARG A 43 -2.96 -7.12 1.97
C ARG A 43 -3.29 -6.75 0.52
N LYS A 44 -4.29 -7.40 -0.08
CA LYS A 44 -4.73 -7.20 -1.46
C LYS A 44 -6.20 -6.76 -1.56
N LEU A 45 -6.82 -6.37 -0.46
CA LEU A 45 -8.24 -5.99 -0.38
C LEU A 45 -8.40 -4.56 0.09
N GLY A 46 -8.98 -3.68 -0.71
CA GLY A 46 -9.27 -2.30 -0.32
C GLY A 46 -10.08 -1.56 -1.37
N GLY A 47 -10.10 -0.23 -1.24
CA GLY A 47 -10.82 0.65 -2.16
C GLY A 47 -10.42 0.50 -3.63
N TYR A 48 -9.19 0.07 -3.90
CA TYR A 48 -8.69 -0.22 -5.23
C TYR A 48 -9.42 -1.41 -5.88
N ASN A 49 -9.74 -2.44 -5.11
CA ASN A 49 -10.50 -3.59 -5.60
C ASN A 49 -11.92 -3.17 -5.98
N PHE A 50 -12.54 -2.29 -5.19
CA PHE A 50 -13.84 -1.72 -5.50
C PHE A 50 -13.83 -0.92 -6.80
N ASP A 51 -12.78 -0.12 -7.03
CA ASP A 51 -12.61 0.63 -8.27
C ASP A 51 -12.49 -0.31 -9.48
N LEU A 52 -11.71 -1.38 -9.35
CA LEU A 52 -11.58 -2.39 -10.40
C LEU A 52 -12.90 -3.12 -10.67
N ALA A 53 -13.62 -3.55 -9.62
CA ALA A 53 -14.90 -4.23 -9.76
C ALA A 53 -15.93 -3.34 -10.45
N LEU A 54 -15.99 -2.06 -10.07
CA LEU A 54 -16.85 -1.06 -10.72
C LEU A 54 -16.46 -0.83 -12.17
N MET A 55 -15.16 -0.68 -12.46
CA MET A 55 -14.66 -0.55 -13.82
C MET A 55 -15.08 -1.75 -14.69
N HIS A 56 -14.89 -2.98 -14.20
CA HIS A 56 -15.32 -4.21 -14.87
C HIS A 56 -16.83 -4.23 -15.14
N HIS A 57 -17.64 -3.79 -14.16
CA HIS A 57 -19.08 -3.69 -14.32
C HIS A 57 -19.46 -2.70 -15.44
N LEU A 58 -18.91 -1.48 -15.41
CA LEU A 58 -19.19 -0.46 -16.43
C LEU A 58 -18.85 -0.94 -17.84
N PHE A 59 -17.75 -1.69 -17.98
CA PHE A 59 -17.40 -2.30 -19.26
C PHE A 59 -18.44 -3.32 -19.73
N ASN A 60 -18.83 -4.23 -18.85
CA ASN A 60 -19.80 -5.27 -19.18
C ASN A 60 -21.13 -4.66 -19.66
N ILE A 61 -21.64 -3.64 -18.96
CA ILE A 61 -22.91 -3.01 -19.31
C ILE A 61 -22.82 -2.08 -20.55
N SER A 62 -21.63 -1.59 -20.88
CA SER A 62 -21.43 -0.79 -22.11
C SER A 62 -21.56 -1.62 -23.39
N GLY A 63 -21.50 -2.96 -23.30
CA GLY A 63 -21.51 -3.86 -24.44
C GLY A 63 -20.23 -3.80 -25.29
N SER A 64 -19.24 -3.01 -24.88
CA SER A 64 -18.02 -2.72 -25.67
C SER A 64 -17.02 -3.88 -25.74
N GLY A 65 -17.30 -5.02 -25.09
CA GLY A 65 -16.51 -6.24 -25.21
C GLY A 65 -15.00 -6.00 -25.13
N PHE A 66 -14.53 -5.21 -24.16
CA PHE A 66 -13.12 -4.89 -24.09
C PHE A 66 -12.36 -6.07 -23.51
N ALA A 67 -11.64 -6.81 -24.36
CA ALA A 67 -10.51 -7.59 -23.90
C ALA A 67 -9.47 -6.59 -23.38
N LEU A 68 -9.10 -6.67 -22.10
CA LEU A 68 -7.96 -5.97 -21.51
C LEU A 68 -6.68 -6.41 -22.23
N SER A 69 -6.47 -5.88 -23.43
CA SER A 69 -5.28 -6.09 -24.23
C SER A 69 -4.18 -5.24 -23.62
N SER A 70 -3.03 -5.88 -23.38
CA SER A 70 -1.78 -5.30 -22.87
C SER A 70 -1.20 -4.18 -23.75
N LYS A 71 -1.94 -3.67 -24.74
CA LYS A 71 -1.51 -2.58 -25.62
C LYS A 71 -2.15 -1.22 -25.29
N ARG A 72 -3.04 -1.13 -24.30
CA ARG A 72 -3.92 0.05 -24.09
C ARG A 72 -3.92 0.59 -22.64
N TYR A 73 -2.75 0.68 -22.02
CA TYR A 73 -2.56 1.02 -20.60
C TYR A 73 -3.00 2.43 -20.18
N ALA A 74 -2.78 3.45 -21.01
CA ALA A 74 -3.16 4.83 -20.67
C ALA A 74 -4.69 5.00 -20.47
N SER A 75 -5.48 4.18 -21.15
CA SER A 75 -6.94 4.14 -21.07
C SER A 75 -7.43 3.57 -19.75
N ILE A 76 -6.73 2.55 -19.24
CA ILE A 76 -7.08 1.86 -18.00
C ILE A 76 -6.92 2.81 -16.80
N TYR A 77 -5.87 3.64 -16.77
CA TYR A 77 -5.67 4.61 -15.68
C TYR A 77 -6.79 5.66 -15.60
N LYS A 78 -7.17 6.24 -16.73
CA LYS A 78 -8.24 7.24 -16.77
C LYS A 78 -9.59 6.64 -16.37
N LEU A 79 -9.89 5.42 -16.83
CA LEU A 79 -11.12 4.70 -16.46
C LEU A 79 -11.14 4.28 -14.99
N LYS A 80 -9.99 3.92 -14.43
CA LYS A 80 -9.84 3.68 -13.00
C LYS A 80 -10.08 4.96 -12.18
N SER A 81 -9.51 6.09 -12.59
CA SER A 81 -9.73 7.39 -11.92
C SER A 81 -11.21 7.79 -11.95
N LEU A 82 -11.87 7.57 -13.08
CA LEU A 82 -13.31 7.73 -13.18
C LEU A 82 -14.06 6.79 -12.21
N ALA A 83 -13.72 5.50 -12.17
CA ALA A 83 -14.36 4.54 -11.26
C ALA A 83 -14.19 4.98 -9.79
N GLU A 84 -13.02 5.47 -9.40
CA GLU A 84 -12.78 6.03 -8.07
C GLU A 84 -13.68 7.25 -7.79
N GLN A 85 -13.81 8.17 -8.74
CA GLN A 85 -14.70 9.33 -8.62
C GLN A 85 -16.18 8.92 -8.50
N LEU A 86 -16.62 7.93 -9.27
CA LEU A 86 -17.97 7.39 -9.20
C LEU A 86 -18.23 6.73 -7.83
N LYS A 87 -17.33 5.87 -7.35
CA LYS A 87 -17.37 5.28 -6.00
C LYS A 87 -17.49 6.35 -4.92
N ILE A 88 -16.63 7.38 -4.95
CA ILE A 88 -16.67 8.49 -3.98
C ILE A 88 -17.99 9.27 -4.11
N GLY A 89 -18.47 9.46 -5.33
CA GLY A 89 -19.76 10.10 -5.61
C GLY A 89 -20.94 9.34 -5.02
N LEU A 90 -20.97 8.01 -5.18
CA LEU A 90 -22.01 7.11 -4.67
C LEU A 90 -21.95 6.94 -3.14
N SER A 91 -20.78 7.20 -2.54
CA SER A 91 -20.67 7.31 -1.08
C SER A 91 -21.40 8.54 -0.51
N LYS A 92 -21.78 9.51 -1.38
CA LYS A 92 -22.44 10.77 -0.99
C LYS A 92 -23.83 10.96 -1.60
N ARG A 93 -24.14 10.25 -2.69
CA ARG A 93 -25.37 10.41 -3.49
C ARG A 93 -25.99 9.03 -3.71
N GLU A 94 -27.30 8.97 -3.91
CA GLU A 94 -27.98 7.70 -4.23
C GLU A 94 -27.71 7.25 -5.67
N GLN A 95 -27.43 8.19 -6.57
CA GLN A 95 -27.18 7.93 -7.97
C GLN A 95 -26.14 8.90 -8.53
N VAL A 96 -25.41 8.48 -9.57
CA VAL A 96 -24.49 9.32 -10.33
C VAL A 96 -24.71 9.07 -11.81
N GLU A 97 -24.85 10.15 -12.58
CA GLU A 97 -24.88 10.09 -14.03
C GLU A 97 -23.47 9.92 -14.59
N ILE A 98 -23.35 9.00 -15.54
CA ILE A 98 -22.13 8.66 -16.26
C ILE A 98 -22.36 9.13 -17.70
N ASP A 99 -21.51 10.02 -18.20
CA ASP A 99 -21.45 10.41 -19.61
C ASP A 99 -20.00 10.25 -20.07
N LEU A 100 -19.74 9.16 -20.80
CA LEU A 100 -18.40 8.79 -21.27
C LEU A 100 -18.37 8.77 -22.78
N ASP A 101 -17.38 9.45 -23.35
CA ASP A 101 -16.91 9.15 -24.69
C ASP A 101 -15.66 8.26 -24.56
N PHE A 102 -15.81 6.96 -24.82
CA PHE A 102 -14.72 5.99 -24.79
C PHE A 102 -13.54 6.40 -25.69
N ASN A 103 -13.73 7.25 -26.71
CA ASN A 103 -12.63 7.77 -27.51
C ASN A 103 -11.70 8.71 -26.72
N ASP A 104 -12.18 9.40 -25.69
CA ASP A 104 -11.35 10.26 -24.83
C ASP A 104 -10.40 9.44 -23.95
N TYR A 105 -10.73 8.15 -23.77
CA TYR A 105 -10.03 7.23 -22.92
C TYR A 105 -9.22 6.22 -23.74
N LEU A 106 -9.71 5.77 -24.88
CA LEU A 106 -9.15 4.71 -25.71
C LEU A 106 -8.67 5.26 -27.07
N ASP A 107 -7.38 5.07 -27.39
CA ASP A 107 -6.88 5.15 -28.78
C ASP A 107 -7.45 3.94 -29.56
N MET A 108 -8.76 3.97 -29.83
CA MET A 108 -9.45 3.02 -30.67
C MET A 108 -9.24 3.41 -32.13
N GLY A 109 -8.08 3.04 -32.66
CA GLY A 109 -7.91 2.98 -34.11
C GLY A 109 -8.94 2.00 -34.69
N LEU A 110 -9.98 2.54 -35.33
CA LEU A 110 -10.79 2.01 -36.44
C LEU A 110 -11.12 0.49 -36.50
N GLU A 111 -11.14 -0.24 -35.39
CA GLU A 111 -11.65 -1.63 -35.38
C GLU A 111 -13.06 -1.67 -34.77
N HIS A 112 -14.02 -1.56 -35.69
CA HIS A 112 -15.41 -2.06 -35.67
C HIS A 112 -16.35 -1.69 -34.50
N ASN A 113 -17.30 -0.78 -34.79
CA ASN A 113 -18.67 -0.71 -34.24
C ASN A 113 -18.86 -0.72 -32.71
N ILE A 114 -17.88 -0.27 -31.92
CA ILE A 114 -18.09 0.00 -30.50
C ILE A 114 -18.82 1.34 -30.35
N LYS A 115 -19.92 1.39 -29.59
CA LYS A 115 -20.58 2.65 -29.23
C LYS A 115 -19.57 3.53 -28.49
N SER A 116 -19.09 4.58 -29.15
CA SER A 116 -18.11 5.50 -28.56
C SER A 116 -18.68 6.24 -27.36
N LYS A 117 -19.99 6.50 -27.33
CA LYS A 117 -20.65 7.19 -26.23
C LYS A 117 -21.45 6.25 -25.35
N PHE A 118 -21.22 6.34 -24.06
CA PHE A 118 -21.90 5.57 -23.02
C PHE A 118 -22.50 6.51 -21.99
N LYS A 119 -23.83 6.52 -21.94
CA LYS A 119 -24.61 7.23 -20.92
C LYS A 119 -25.32 6.22 -20.04
N HIS A 120 -25.14 6.34 -18.73
CA HIS A 120 -25.75 5.44 -17.77
C HIS A 120 -25.96 6.13 -16.43
N VAL A 121 -27.01 5.76 -15.71
CA VAL A 121 -27.23 6.20 -14.33
C VAL A 121 -26.90 5.02 -13.43
N LEU A 122 -25.84 5.16 -12.64
CA LEU A 122 -25.42 4.14 -11.69
C LEU A 122 -25.97 4.49 -10.31
N SER A 123 -26.66 3.55 -9.66
CA SER A 123 -27.16 3.75 -8.30
C SER A 123 -26.17 3.26 -7.24
N ARG A 124 -26.36 3.71 -5.99
CA ARG A 124 -25.58 3.22 -4.85
C ARG A 124 -25.82 1.73 -4.66
N THR A 125 -27.07 1.28 -4.76
CA THR A 125 -27.43 -0.14 -4.64
C THR A 125 -26.72 -1.00 -5.69
N ASP A 126 -26.58 -0.53 -6.93
CA ASP A 126 -25.79 -1.24 -7.95
C ASP A 126 -24.33 -1.38 -7.52
N PHE A 127 -23.73 -0.29 -7.02
CA PHE A 127 -22.36 -0.32 -6.52
C PHE A 127 -22.18 -1.25 -5.32
N GLU A 128 -23.12 -1.25 -4.39
CA GLU A 128 -23.13 -2.14 -3.23
C GLU A 128 -23.17 -3.61 -3.66
N ASN A 129 -24.01 -3.94 -4.66
CA ASN A 129 -24.05 -5.27 -5.26
C ASN A 129 -22.71 -5.66 -5.90
N ILE A 130 -22.06 -4.71 -6.60
CA ILE A 130 -20.75 -4.94 -7.24
C ILE A 130 -19.67 -5.29 -6.23
N ILE A 131 -19.65 -4.65 -5.06
CA ILE A 131 -18.59 -4.84 -4.04
C ILE A 131 -18.95 -5.87 -2.94
N SER A 132 -20.19 -6.37 -2.93
CA SER A 132 -20.74 -7.26 -1.90
C SER A 132 -19.78 -8.38 -1.47
N LYS A 133 -19.25 -9.16 -2.42
CA LYS A 133 -18.31 -10.27 -2.14
C LYS A 133 -17.03 -9.82 -1.42
N ASP A 134 -16.48 -8.68 -1.82
CA ASP A 134 -15.27 -8.14 -1.20
C ASP A 134 -15.57 -7.64 0.23
N VAL A 135 -16.75 -7.04 0.45
CA VAL A 135 -17.21 -6.63 1.77
C VAL A 135 -17.48 -7.84 2.67
N GLU A 136 -18.16 -8.88 2.18
CA GLU A 136 -18.37 -10.14 2.90
C GLU A 136 -17.05 -10.77 3.36
N LYS A 137 -16.00 -10.71 2.52
CA LYS A 137 -14.65 -11.16 2.89
C LYS A 137 -14.09 -10.39 4.07
N THR A 138 -14.30 -9.07 4.14
CA THR A 138 -13.88 -8.27 5.32
C THR A 138 -14.62 -8.69 6.59
N LEU A 139 -15.91 -9.04 6.49
CA LEU A 139 -16.72 -9.50 7.62
C LEU A 139 -16.28 -10.88 8.11
N SER A 140 -15.92 -11.78 7.19
CA SER A 140 -15.34 -13.08 7.51
C SER A 140 -14.03 -12.94 8.29
N LEU A 141 -13.12 -12.07 7.82
CA LEU A 141 -11.86 -11.78 8.52
C LEU A 141 -12.09 -11.11 9.89
N THR A 142 -13.13 -10.28 10.00
CA THR A 142 -13.56 -9.65 11.27
C THR A 142 -13.99 -10.71 12.27
N ASN A 143 -14.81 -11.68 11.86
CA ASN A 143 -15.19 -12.81 12.72
C ASN A 143 -13.99 -13.66 13.12
N LYS A 144 -13.05 -13.92 12.20
CA LYS A 144 -11.82 -14.66 12.49
C LYS A 144 -10.98 -13.95 13.55
N ALA A 145 -10.85 -12.62 13.49
CA ALA A 145 -10.15 -11.86 14.52
C ALA A 145 -10.82 -11.99 15.89
N ILE A 146 -12.16 -11.92 15.94
CA ILE A 146 -12.93 -12.06 17.19
C ILE A 146 -12.69 -13.45 17.80
N GLN A 147 -12.77 -14.49 16.99
CA GLN A 147 -12.48 -15.86 17.42
C GLN A 147 -11.02 -16.04 17.85
N GLY A 148 -10.07 -15.48 17.10
CA GLY A 148 -8.64 -15.52 17.40
C GLY A 148 -8.27 -14.79 18.69
N ALA A 149 -9.07 -13.79 19.10
CA ALA A 149 -8.96 -13.14 20.41
C ALA A 149 -9.62 -13.93 21.55
N GLY A 150 -10.27 -15.07 21.26
CA GLY A 150 -11.03 -15.86 22.23
C GLY A 150 -12.30 -15.15 22.70
N LEU A 151 -12.88 -14.29 21.87
CA LEU A 151 -14.06 -13.48 22.18
C LEU A 151 -15.27 -13.91 21.35
N THR A 152 -16.44 -13.47 21.77
CA THR A 152 -17.68 -13.46 21.00
C THR A 152 -17.99 -12.06 20.49
N LYS A 153 -18.96 -11.93 19.59
CA LYS A 153 -19.44 -10.62 19.14
C LYS A 153 -19.95 -9.76 20.31
N ASP A 154 -20.46 -10.39 21.37
CA ASP A 154 -21.07 -9.68 22.48
C ASP A 154 -20.05 -9.00 23.39
N ASP A 155 -18.83 -9.54 23.45
CA ASP A 155 -17.70 -8.98 24.20
C ASP A 155 -17.13 -7.70 23.56
N ILE A 156 -17.49 -7.41 22.31
CA ILE A 156 -17.10 -6.19 21.62
C ILE A 156 -18.02 -5.04 22.07
N GLU A 157 -17.43 -4.02 22.70
CA GLU A 157 -18.16 -2.84 23.15
C GLU A 157 -18.51 -1.92 21.97
N SER A 158 -17.53 -1.64 21.11
CA SER A 158 -17.70 -0.75 19.97
C SER A 158 -16.73 -1.08 18.84
N ILE A 159 -17.15 -0.71 17.63
CA ILE A 159 -16.38 -0.85 16.39
C ILE A 159 -15.89 0.54 15.98
N MET A 160 -14.58 0.68 15.82
CA MET A 160 -13.92 1.89 15.37
C MET A 160 -13.57 1.78 13.88
N LEU A 161 -14.14 2.63 13.05
CA LEU A 161 -13.85 2.67 11.61
C LEU A 161 -12.65 3.56 11.31
N ALA A 162 -11.69 3.03 10.55
CA ALA A 162 -10.53 3.75 10.03
C ALA A 162 -10.35 3.51 8.52
N GLY A 163 -9.79 4.49 7.83
CA GLY A 163 -9.51 4.39 6.39
C GLY A 163 -10.58 5.03 5.50
N GLY A 164 -10.19 5.37 4.27
CA GLY A 164 -11.05 6.13 3.36
C GLY A 164 -12.26 5.33 2.85
N SER A 165 -12.10 4.02 2.68
CA SER A 165 -13.13 3.16 2.09
C SER A 165 -14.22 2.78 3.10
N THR A 166 -13.99 2.93 4.41
CA THR A 166 -15.07 2.83 5.41
C THR A 166 -16.09 3.96 5.31
N LYS A 167 -15.88 4.94 4.43
CA LYS A 167 -16.84 6.02 4.18
C LYS A 167 -18.03 5.58 3.31
N ILE A 168 -17.94 4.42 2.67
CA ILE A 168 -19.05 3.84 1.92
C ILE A 168 -20.15 3.44 2.91
N PRO A 169 -21.39 3.95 2.79
CA PRO A 169 -22.47 3.70 3.75
C PRO A 169 -22.76 2.21 4.00
N TYR A 170 -22.68 1.40 2.95
CA TYR A 170 -22.85 -0.05 3.00
C TYR A 170 -21.94 -0.76 4.01
N ILE A 171 -20.70 -0.29 4.21
CA ILE A 171 -19.78 -0.87 5.19
C ILE A 171 -20.34 -0.73 6.60
N GLU A 172 -20.85 0.46 6.93
CA GLU A 172 -21.41 0.78 8.24
C GLU A 172 -22.72 0.04 8.49
N GLN A 173 -23.56 -0.07 7.45
CA GLN A 173 -24.78 -0.87 7.48
C GLN A 173 -24.46 -2.35 7.75
N MET A 174 -23.55 -2.96 6.98
CA MET A 174 -23.21 -4.37 7.14
C MET A 174 -22.64 -4.69 8.53
N LEU A 175 -21.81 -3.80 9.07
CA LEU A 175 -21.29 -3.95 10.43
C LEU A 175 -22.38 -3.79 11.48
N SER A 176 -23.33 -2.87 11.28
CA SER A 176 -24.48 -2.69 12.17
C SER A 176 -25.38 -3.92 12.16
N ASP A 177 -25.71 -4.44 10.99
CA ASP A 177 -26.59 -5.60 10.81
C ASP A 177 -25.97 -6.86 11.43
N GLN A 178 -24.66 -7.06 11.27
CA GLN A 178 -23.99 -8.26 11.77
C GLN A 178 -23.67 -8.20 13.27
N PHE A 179 -23.20 -7.06 13.77
CA PHE A 179 -22.65 -6.95 15.13
C PHE A 179 -23.57 -6.21 16.10
N GLY A 180 -24.44 -5.31 15.62
CA GLY A 180 -25.34 -4.52 16.47
C GLY A 180 -24.61 -3.65 17.50
N LYS A 181 -23.34 -3.31 17.25
CA LYS A 181 -22.50 -2.53 18.17
C LYS A 181 -22.44 -1.07 17.77
N LYS A 182 -22.11 -0.22 18.75
CA LYS A 182 -21.85 1.20 18.50
C LYS A 182 -20.69 1.33 17.52
N ILE A 183 -20.92 2.05 16.43
CA ILE A 183 -19.90 2.36 15.43
C ILE A 183 -19.37 3.78 15.68
N VAL A 184 -18.04 3.92 15.71
CA VAL A 184 -17.33 5.18 15.91
C VAL A 184 -16.36 5.38 14.76
N ARG A 185 -16.47 6.49 14.04
CA ARG A 185 -15.53 6.81 12.97
C ARG A 185 -14.33 7.58 13.51
N LEU A 186 -13.13 7.05 13.31
CA LEU A 186 -11.90 7.74 13.67
C LEU A 186 -11.58 8.82 12.64
N SER A 187 -11.29 10.03 13.11
CA SER A 187 -10.80 11.09 12.23
C SER A 187 -9.35 10.80 11.84
N ASN A 188 -8.94 11.28 10.66
CA ASN A 188 -7.54 11.20 10.24
C ASN A 188 -6.62 11.85 11.28
N GLU A 189 -7.05 12.95 11.89
CA GLU A 189 -6.31 13.62 12.94
C GLU A 189 -6.10 12.74 14.18
N THR A 190 -7.13 12.00 14.61
CA THR A 190 -7.01 11.05 15.74
C THR A 190 -6.02 9.94 15.43
N ILE A 191 -6.05 9.39 14.21
CA ILE A 191 -5.09 8.36 13.78
C ILE A 191 -3.66 8.92 13.78
N LEU A 192 -3.46 10.13 13.25
CA LEU A 192 -2.16 10.78 13.20
C LEU A 192 -1.63 11.14 14.60
N LYS A 193 -2.49 11.63 15.49
CA LYS A 193 -2.14 11.89 16.91
C LYS A 193 -1.73 10.61 17.61
N GLY A 194 -2.49 9.52 17.43
CA GLY A 194 -2.14 8.22 17.99
C GLY A 194 -0.78 7.73 17.50
N ALA A 195 -0.50 7.86 16.19
CA ALA A 195 0.79 7.52 15.62
C ALA A 195 1.94 8.40 16.17
N ALA A 196 1.70 9.70 16.37
CA ALA A 196 2.69 10.62 16.94
C ALA A 196 3.01 10.29 18.41
N ILE A 197 1.99 10.01 19.23
CA ILE A 197 2.16 9.58 20.62
C ILE A 197 2.94 8.26 20.68
N TYR A 198 2.53 7.27 19.88
CA TYR A 198 3.24 5.99 19.80
C TYR A 198 4.71 6.18 19.39
N GLY A 199 4.98 7.06 18.42
CA GLY A 199 6.33 7.38 17.99
C GLY A 199 7.21 8.04 19.06
N ILE A 200 6.63 8.80 19.99
CA ILE A 200 7.33 9.41 21.13
C ILE A 200 7.67 8.35 22.20
N GLU A 201 6.77 7.38 22.39
CA GLU A 201 6.94 6.30 23.37
C GLU A 201 7.90 5.20 22.90
N LEU A 202 8.19 5.12 21.60
CA LEU A 202 9.22 4.21 21.09
C LEU A 202 10.59 4.63 21.65
N PRO A 203 11.31 3.74 22.38
CA PRO A 203 12.68 4.02 22.75
C PRO A 203 13.51 4.26 21.47
N GLU A 204 14.46 5.20 21.52
CA GLU A 204 15.41 5.38 20.42
C GLU A 204 16.00 4.01 20.05
N PRO A 205 16.21 3.72 18.75
CA PRO A 205 16.73 2.43 18.32
C PRO A 205 18.12 2.22 18.93
N SER A 206 18.15 1.59 20.09
CA SER A 206 19.35 1.00 20.63
C SER A 206 19.73 -0.12 19.65
N VAL A 207 21.00 -0.12 19.25
CA VAL A 207 21.55 -1.16 18.39
C VAL A 207 21.52 -2.47 19.19
N GLU A 208 20.41 -3.18 19.12
CA GLU A 208 20.30 -4.50 19.74
C GLU A 208 21.16 -5.48 18.95
N LYS A 209 22.21 -5.96 19.63
CA LYS A 209 22.96 -7.15 19.28
C LYS A 209 21.96 -8.30 19.20
N SER A 210 22.01 -9.08 18.11
CA SER A 210 21.23 -10.31 17.96
C SER A 210 21.45 -11.21 19.17
N CYS A 211 20.39 -11.45 19.95
CA CYS A 211 20.45 -12.35 21.09
C CYS A 211 20.48 -13.80 20.60
N GLY A 212 21.44 -14.55 21.15
CA GLY A 212 21.77 -15.91 20.75
C GLY A 212 20.78 -16.98 21.20
N GLN A 213 21.13 -18.18 20.75
CA GLN A 213 20.54 -19.49 20.95
C GLN A 213 20.00 -19.74 22.36
N VAL A 214 18.81 -20.32 22.43
CA VAL A 214 18.37 -21.16 23.55
C VAL A 214 17.93 -22.50 22.97
N ASN A 215 18.64 -23.56 23.37
CA ASN A 215 18.29 -24.96 23.12
C ASN A 215 16.97 -25.30 23.82
N GLN A 216 16.06 -26.03 23.14
CA GLN A 216 15.24 -27.06 23.78
C GLN A 216 14.98 -28.22 22.81
N GLU A 217 15.44 -29.40 23.23
CA GLU A 217 15.08 -30.71 22.71
C GLU A 217 13.62 -31.05 23.08
N GLY A 218 12.97 -31.86 22.23
CA GLY A 218 11.93 -32.80 22.64
C GLY A 218 10.47 -32.34 22.52
N GLY A 219 9.81 -32.76 21.43
CA GLY A 219 8.35 -32.73 21.33
C GLY A 219 7.86 -32.65 19.88
N ALA A 220 7.80 -33.78 19.20
CA ALA A 220 7.30 -33.89 17.83
C ALA A 220 5.83 -33.45 17.74
N ALA A 221 5.58 -32.32 17.07
CA ALA A 221 4.31 -32.01 16.45
C ALA A 221 4.56 -31.82 14.96
N THR A 222 4.00 -32.75 14.18
CA THR A 222 4.10 -32.83 12.73
C THR A 222 3.60 -31.52 12.11
N VAL A 223 4.50 -30.75 11.50
CA VAL A 223 4.13 -29.65 10.62
C VAL A 223 3.39 -30.26 9.45
N GLN A 224 2.07 -30.08 9.41
CA GLN A 224 1.33 -30.23 8.17
C GLN A 224 1.96 -29.25 7.18
N LYS A 225 2.64 -29.82 6.17
CA LYS A 225 2.99 -29.10 4.96
C LYS A 225 1.68 -28.56 4.40
N ASN A 226 1.47 -27.25 4.48
CA ASN A 226 0.43 -26.63 3.68
C ASN A 226 0.75 -26.95 2.22
N GLU A 227 -0.17 -27.68 1.61
CA GLU A 227 -0.17 -28.06 0.21
C GLU A 227 0.07 -26.82 -0.64
N ALA A 228 0.97 -26.96 -1.61
CA ALA A 228 1.16 -25.97 -2.64
C ALA A 228 -0.19 -25.80 -3.35
N TYR A 229 -0.75 -24.60 -3.27
CA TYR A 229 -1.83 -24.20 -4.17
C TYR A 229 -1.31 -24.33 -5.60
N GLU A 230 -1.90 -25.23 -6.38
CA GLU A 230 -1.71 -25.28 -7.82
C GLU A 230 -2.24 -23.96 -8.42
N GLU A 231 -1.33 -23.07 -8.83
CA GLU A 231 -1.65 -21.87 -9.63
C GLU A 231 -2.35 -22.32 -10.92
N SER A 232 -3.53 -21.78 -11.23
CA SER A 232 -4.29 -22.17 -12.42
C SER A 232 -3.50 -21.87 -13.71
N ASP A 233 -3.64 -22.72 -14.73
CA ASP A 233 -3.00 -22.57 -16.06
C ASP A 233 -3.26 -21.21 -16.72
N SER A 234 -4.36 -20.54 -16.36
CA SER A 234 -4.68 -19.20 -16.84
C SER A 234 -3.75 -18.11 -16.27
N GLU A 235 -3.47 -18.13 -14.95
CA GLU A 235 -2.57 -17.17 -14.29
C GLU A 235 -1.13 -17.34 -14.77
N ASN A 236 -0.71 -18.58 -15.01
CA ASN A 236 0.62 -18.89 -15.50
C ASN A 236 0.83 -18.37 -16.94
N LYS A 237 -0.20 -18.49 -17.80
CA LYS A 237 -0.20 -17.94 -19.16
C LYS A 237 -0.10 -16.41 -19.18
N TYR A 238 -0.81 -15.71 -18.30
CA TYR A 238 -0.70 -14.24 -18.19
C TYR A 238 0.70 -13.85 -17.68
N LYS A 239 1.16 -14.43 -16.57
CA LYS A 239 2.49 -14.14 -15.96
C LYS A 239 3.64 -14.32 -16.96
N HIS A 240 3.59 -15.37 -17.80
CA HIS A 240 4.56 -15.60 -18.89
C HIS A 240 4.45 -14.61 -20.05
N MET A 241 3.24 -14.18 -20.42
CA MET A 241 3.01 -13.17 -21.46
C MET A 241 3.58 -11.80 -21.06
N TRP A 242 3.43 -11.41 -19.79
CA TRP A 242 3.91 -10.12 -19.27
C TRP A 242 5.43 -10.05 -19.05
N LEU A 243 6.07 -11.17 -18.70
CA LEU A 243 7.54 -11.25 -18.62
C LEU A 243 8.21 -10.96 -19.97
N ASN A 244 7.57 -11.35 -21.07
CA ASN A 244 8.05 -11.08 -22.43
C ASN A 244 7.80 -9.63 -22.89
N GLU A 245 6.82 -8.93 -22.32
CA GLU A 245 6.51 -7.53 -22.61
C GLU A 245 7.21 -6.52 -21.67
N PHE A 246 7.83 -6.99 -20.58
CA PHE A 246 8.53 -6.16 -19.60
C PHE A 246 9.55 -5.17 -20.21
N PRO A 247 10.47 -5.59 -21.12
CA PRO A 247 11.42 -4.66 -21.73
C PRO A 247 10.72 -3.59 -22.58
N ARG A 248 9.64 -3.97 -23.27
CA ARG A 248 8.88 -3.10 -24.17
C ARG A 248 8.08 -2.05 -23.40
N ASN A 249 7.44 -2.44 -22.31
CA ASN A 249 6.65 -1.54 -21.48
C ASN A 249 7.52 -0.55 -20.70
N LEU A 250 8.69 -0.98 -20.22
CA LEU A 250 9.67 -0.07 -19.63
C LEU A 250 10.24 0.92 -20.66
N MET A 251 10.55 0.47 -21.87
CA MET A 251 10.97 1.34 -22.97
C MET A 251 9.86 2.32 -23.38
N ASN A 252 8.60 1.88 -23.38
CA ASN A 252 7.46 2.75 -23.67
C ASN A 252 7.28 3.83 -22.59
N ALA A 253 7.39 3.48 -21.30
CA ALA A 253 7.36 4.46 -20.22
C ALA A 253 8.49 5.50 -20.38
N GLN A 254 9.72 5.05 -20.59
CA GLN A 254 10.88 5.92 -20.82
C GLN A 254 10.70 6.80 -22.07
N SER A 255 10.14 6.26 -23.15
CA SER A 255 9.81 7.00 -24.37
C SER A 255 8.77 8.10 -24.11
N MET A 256 7.68 7.77 -23.42
CA MET A 256 6.64 8.75 -23.04
C MET A 256 7.22 9.88 -22.18
N TRP A 257 8.14 9.55 -21.27
CA TRP A 257 8.86 10.55 -20.48
C TRP A 257 9.67 11.50 -21.35
N THR A 258 10.49 10.96 -22.26
CA THR A 258 11.32 11.79 -23.16
C THR A 258 10.49 12.67 -24.10
N LYS A 259 9.26 12.25 -24.41
CA LYS A 259 8.31 13.02 -25.22
C LYS A 259 7.51 14.06 -24.42
N GLY A 260 7.85 14.29 -23.15
CA GLY A 260 7.18 15.26 -22.28
C GLY A 260 5.85 14.76 -21.70
N ASN A 261 5.45 13.51 -21.95
CA ASN A 261 4.22 12.94 -21.42
C ASN A 261 4.46 12.23 -20.08
N GLN A 262 4.81 13.04 -19.08
CA GLN A 262 5.31 12.60 -17.78
C GLN A 262 4.25 11.84 -16.97
N GLU A 263 2.99 12.27 -17.01
CA GLU A 263 1.87 11.59 -16.34
C GLU A 263 1.64 10.18 -16.90
N LYS A 264 1.61 10.02 -18.23
CA LYS A 264 1.46 8.70 -18.86
C LYS A 264 2.62 7.76 -18.53
N SER A 265 3.84 8.29 -18.48
CA SER A 265 5.01 7.51 -18.08
C SER A 265 4.92 7.00 -16.63
N ILE A 266 4.51 7.86 -15.69
CA ILE A 266 4.35 7.50 -14.28
C ILE A 266 3.24 6.44 -14.11
N ALA A 267 2.13 6.59 -14.84
CA ALA A 267 1.03 5.63 -14.83
C ALA A 267 1.44 4.24 -15.33
N ILE A 268 2.23 4.15 -16.42
CA ILE A 268 2.73 2.86 -16.94
C ILE A 268 3.59 2.16 -15.88
N LEU A 269 4.47 2.90 -15.19
CA LEU A 269 5.33 2.33 -14.14
C LEU A 269 4.53 1.91 -12.89
N GLU A 270 3.47 2.63 -12.55
CA GLU A 270 2.56 2.26 -11.46
C GLU A 270 1.84 0.95 -11.75
N GLU A 271 1.33 0.77 -12.96
CA GLU A 271 0.64 -0.45 -13.36
C GLU A 271 1.58 -1.65 -13.41
N MET A 272 2.79 -1.47 -13.97
CA MET A 272 3.83 -2.50 -13.94
C MET A 272 4.20 -2.92 -12.51
N SER A 273 4.15 -1.98 -11.56
CA SER A 273 4.42 -2.27 -10.14
C SER A 273 3.33 -3.13 -9.48
N VAL A 274 2.06 -3.01 -9.91
CA VAL A 274 0.94 -3.81 -9.40
C VAL A 274 0.93 -5.22 -9.99
N GLN A 275 1.30 -5.38 -11.27
CA GLN A 275 1.16 -6.63 -12.01
C GLN A 275 2.42 -7.52 -11.96
N LEU A 276 3.62 -6.94 -11.86
CA LEU A 276 4.89 -7.68 -11.86
C LEU A 276 5.55 -7.65 -10.49
N THR A 277 5.05 -8.51 -9.59
CA THR A 277 5.56 -8.65 -8.22
C THR A 277 7.07 -8.92 -8.15
N LYS A 278 7.65 -9.57 -9.18
CA LYS A 278 9.10 -9.83 -9.28
C LYS A 278 9.95 -8.59 -9.63
N PHE A 279 9.38 -7.56 -10.24
CA PHE A 279 10.11 -6.36 -10.68
C PHE A 279 9.60 -5.05 -10.06
N ILE A 280 8.65 -5.14 -9.13
CA ILE A 280 8.04 -4.02 -8.42
C ILE A 280 9.09 -3.04 -7.86
N GLY A 281 10.22 -3.57 -7.37
CA GLY A 281 11.36 -2.80 -6.90
C GLY A 281 11.99 -1.88 -7.94
N ASN A 282 12.19 -2.40 -9.16
CA ASN A 282 12.76 -1.65 -10.27
C ASN A 282 11.80 -0.56 -10.75
N MET A 283 10.50 -0.85 -10.75
CA MET A 283 9.47 0.10 -11.16
C MET A 283 9.39 1.28 -10.21
N HIS A 284 9.30 1.01 -8.90
CA HIS A 284 9.35 2.03 -7.87
C HIS A 284 10.64 2.86 -7.93
N SER A 285 11.80 2.23 -8.16
CA SER A 285 13.08 2.96 -8.29
C SER A 285 13.09 3.88 -9.51
N THR A 286 12.56 3.41 -10.65
CA THR A 286 12.47 4.21 -11.88
C THR A 286 11.50 5.38 -11.70
N ARG A 287 10.34 5.13 -11.10
CA ARG A 287 9.32 6.14 -10.81
C ARG A 287 9.83 7.20 -9.83
N GLY A 288 10.61 6.78 -8.83
CA GLY A 288 11.26 7.70 -7.90
C GLY A 288 12.23 8.66 -8.60
N LYS A 289 13.03 8.17 -9.56
CA LYS A 289 13.92 9.04 -10.36
C LYS A 289 13.15 10.05 -11.21
N MET A 290 12.02 9.62 -11.78
CA MET A 290 11.13 10.48 -12.55
C MET A 290 10.57 11.61 -11.69
N PHE A 291 10.03 11.31 -10.50
CA PHE A 291 9.57 12.34 -9.57
C PHE A 291 10.69 13.27 -9.11
N MET A 292 11.92 12.76 -8.91
CA MET A 292 13.07 13.63 -8.62
C MET A 292 13.37 14.63 -9.73
N GLN A 293 13.16 14.27 -11.01
CA GLN A 293 13.34 15.17 -12.15
C GLN A 293 12.24 16.25 -12.22
N LEU A 294 11.07 15.97 -11.67
CA LEU A 294 9.96 16.93 -11.52
C LEU A 294 10.09 17.82 -10.28
N ASN A 295 11.17 17.66 -9.49
CA ASN A 295 11.32 18.24 -8.15
C ASN A 295 10.22 17.84 -7.15
N ASP A 296 9.46 16.77 -7.43
CA ASP A 296 8.49 16.19 -6.51
C ASP A 296 9.20 15.21 -5.57
N PHE A 297 9.86 15.78 -4.56
CA PHE A 297 10.72 15.03 -3.68
C PHE A 297 9.97 14.13 -2.70
N ASP A 298 8.68 14.36 -2.45
CA ASP A 298 7.87 13.57 -1.52
C ASP A 298 7.41 12.27 -2.18
N HIS A 299 6.86 12.35 -3.39
CA HIS A 299 6.52 11.16 -4.16
C HIS A 299 7.77 10.35 -4.55
N ALA A 300 8.89 11.02 -4.82
CA ALA A 300 10.17 10.35 -5.04
C ALA A 300 10.63 9.52 -3.84
N MET A 301 10.52 10.07 -2.61
CA MET A 301 10.88 9.35 -1.38
C MET A 301 10.00 8.11 -1.17
N LEU A 302 8.67 8.26 -1.31
CA LEU A 302 7.72 7.14 -1.20
C LEU A 302 8.05 6.03 -2.20
N CYS A 303 8.41 6.40 -3.43
CA CYS A 303 8.80 5.44 -4.45
C CYS A 303 10.09 4.70 -4.06
N PHE A 304 11.15 5.36 -3.63
CA PHE A 304 12.37 4.65 -3.23
C PHE A 304 12.18 3.77 -1.99
N GLU A 305 11.31 4.15 -1.06
CA GLU A 305 10.95 3.30 0.08
C GLU A 305 10.16 2.06 -0.33
N GLY A 306 9.20 2.22 -1.25
CA GLY A 306 8.53 1.09 -1.88
C GLY A 306 9.52 0.15 -2.55
N ALA A 307 10.48 0.70 -3.31
CA ALA A 307 11.52 -0.09 -3.95
C ALA A 307 12.32 -0.92 -2.92
N LEU A 308 12.78 -0.30 -1.84
CA LEU A 308 13.58 -1.00 -0.82
C LEU A 308 12.78 -2.05 -0.04
N ARG A 309 11.50 -1.82 0.22
CA ARG A 309 10.62 -2.80 0.89
C ARG A 309 10.51 -4.08 0.08
N HIS A 310 10.33 -3.97 -1.24
CA HIS A 310 10.12 -5.15 -2.07
C HIS A 310 11.40 -5.85 -2.53
N ILE A 311 12.51 -5.11 -2.66
CA ILE A 311 13.79 -5.69 -3.11
C ILE A 311 14.48 -6.46 -1.98
N LYS A 312 14.27 -6.08 -0.71
CA LYS A 312 14.93 -6.71 0.44
C LYS A 312 14.68 -8.23 0.53
N ASP A 313 13.55 -8.69 0.02
CA ASP A 313 13.13 -10.10 0.05
C ASP A 313 13.57 -10.89 -1.19
N ASP A 314 14.11 -10.23 -2.23
CA ASP A 314 14.59 -10.88 -3.46
C ASP A 314 16.12 -10.99 -3.48
N LYS A 315 16.62 -12.22 -3.23
CA LYS A 315 18.06 -12.54 -3.20
C LYS A 315 18.78 -12.25 -4.52
N ASN A 316 18.07 -12.17 -5.64
CA ASN A 316 18.64 -11.94 -6.97
C ASN A 316 18.63 -10.46 -7.39
N ALA A 317 18.03 -9.58 -6.59
CA ALA A 317 17.84 -8.17 -6.93
C ALA A 317 18.87 -7.23 -6.27
N LYS A 318 20.07 -7.73 -5.96
CA LYS A 318 21.17 -6.99 -5.31
C LYS A 318 21.50 -5.66 -5.99
N HIS A 319 21.61 -5.65 -7.31
CA HIS A 319 21.91 -4.44 -8.08
C HIS A 319 20.79 -3.39 -8.01
N ALA A 320 19.54 -3.84 -8.07
CA ALA A 320 18.37 -2.98 -7.92
C ALA A 320 18.30 -2.35 -6.53
N TYR A 321 18.64 -3.14 -5.49
CA TYR A 321 18.69 -2.70 -4.11
C TYR A 321 19.70 -1.57 -3.93
N HIS A 322 20.93 -1.78 -4.40
CA HIS A 322 21.98 -0.78 -4.37
C HIS A 322 21.55 0.51 -5.08
N LYS A 323 20.97 0.41 -6.29
CA LYS A 323 20.45 1.57 -7.03
C LYS A 323 19.38 2.33 -6.25
N ALA A 324 18.42 1.64 -5.62
CA ALA A 324 17.38 2.27 -4.81
C ALA A 324 17.96 3.00 -3.59
N CYS A 325 18.91 2.37 -2.88
CA CYS A 325 19.66 2.99 -1.78
C CYS A 325 20.41 4.26 -2.25
N SER A 326 21.12 4.18 -3.38
CA SER A 326 21.85 5.32 -3.94
C SER A 326 20.94 6.50 -4.26
N ASN A 327 19.81 6.25 -4.93
CA ASN A 327 18.87 7.33 -5.29
C ASN A 327 18.19 7.93 -4.05
N LYS A 328 17.76 7.10 -3.08
CA LYS A 328 17.20 7.57 -1.81
C LYS A 328 18.21 8.42 -1.03
N GLY A 329 19.46 7.97 -0.96
CA GLY A 329 20.55 8.70 -0.30
C GLY A 329 20.80 10.07 -0.93
N ARG A 330 20.85 10.15 -2.27
CA ARG A 330 21.00 11.43 -3.00
C ARG A 330 19.82 12.37 -2.76
N LEU A 331 18.60 11.84 -2.68
CA LEU A 331 17.41 12.63 -2.39
C LEU A 331 17.41 13.18 -0.95
N LEU A 332 17.75 12.35 0.04
CA LEU A 332 17.89 12.78 1.44
C LEU A 332 18.97 13.84 1.61
N ALA A 333 20.09 13.72 0.89
CA ALA A 333 21.14 14.72 0.88
C ALA A 333 20.65 16.06 0.31
N LYS A 334 19.88 16.04 -0.79
CA LYS A 334 19.23 17.24 -1.34
C LYS A 334 18.26 17.89 -0.35
N LYS A 335 17.56 17.10 0.46
CA LYS A 335 16.68 17.60 1.55
C LYS A 335 17.44 18.06 2.80
N GLY A 336 18.77 17.96 2.83
CA GLY A 336 19.60 18.37 3.97
C GLY A 336 19.69 17.35 5.12
N VAL A 337 19.11 16.15 4.97
CA VAL A 337 19.10 15.09 5.98
C VAL A 337 20.34 14.19 5.81
N LEU A 338 21.51 14.78 6.07
CA LEU A 338 22.81 14.19 5.71
C LEU A 338 23.14 12.88 6.46
N GLN A 339 22.73 12.74 7.73
CA GLN A 339 23.01 11.52 8.51
C GLN A 339 22.25 10.29 7.98
N GLU A 340 20.97 10.47 7.64
CA GLU A 340 20.17 9.41 7.04
C GLU A 340 20.64 9.11 5.62
N ALA A 341 21.01 10.13 4.85
CA ALA A 341 21.59 9.96 3.53
C ALA A 341 22.84 9.05 3.55
N ALA A 342 23.79 9.33 4.45
CA ALA A 342 24.99 8.51 4.63
C ALA A 342 24.64 7.06 5.02
N THR A 343 23.70 6.88 5.95
CA THR A 343 23.27 5.56 6.42
C THR A 343 22.68 4.72 5.29
N VAL A 344 21.83 5.33 4.45
CA VAL A 344 21.19 4.63 3.33
C VAL A 344 22.20 4.29 2.23
N ILE A 345 23.15 5.18 1.93
CA ILE A 345 24.21 4.91 0.94
C ILE A 345 25.12 3.77 1.40
N LYS A 346 25.50 3.75 2.68
CA LYS A 346 26.28 2.64 3.28
C LYS A 346 25.57 1.30 3.11
N LYS A 347 24.25 1.24 3.34
CA LYS A 347 23.45 0.02 3.10
C LYS A 347 23.51 -0.46 1.65
N GLY A 348 23.57 0.46 0.68
CA GLY A 348 23.75 0.12 -0.72
C GLY A 348 25.15 -0.42 -1.03
N LEU A 349 26.20 0.20 -0.47
CA LEU A 349 27.60 -0.20 -0.67
C LEU A 349 27.95 -1.55 -0.02
N VAL A 350 27.21 -1.98 1.02
CA VAL A 350 27.33 -3.36 1.54
C VAL A 350 27.00 -4.40 0.46
N VAL A 351 26.13 -4.07 -0.49
CA VAL A 351 25.68 -4.97 -1.55
C VAL A 351 26.54 -4.83 -2.81
N GLU A 352 26.92 -3.60 -3.17
CA GLU A 352 27.84 -3.32 -4.29
C GLU A 352 28.99 -2.39 -3.84
N PRO A 353 30.07 -2.95 -3.25
CA PRO A 353 31.15 -2.16 -2.67
C PRO A 353 31.99 -1.41 -3.71
N ASP A 354 32.03 -1.90 -4.95
CA ASP A 354 32.88 -1.35 -6.02
C ASP A 354 32.28 -0.11 -6.70
N CYS A 355 31.12 0.38 -6.25
CA CYS A 355 30.48 1.56 -6.85
C CYS A 355 31.21 2.87 -6.48
N ARG A 356 32.18 3.27 -7.31
CA ARG A 356 32.98 4.49 -7.10
C ARG A 356 32.13 5.75 -6.88
N GLY A 357 31.12 5.98 -7.70
CA GLY A 357 30.28 7.18 -7.60
C GLY A 357 29.39 7.23 -6.34
N CYS A 358 29.14 6.09 -5.68
CA CYS A 358 28.48 6.05 -4.38
C CYS A 358 29.48 6.25 -3.23
N SER A 359 30.67 5.67 -3.35
CA SER A 359 31.75 5.82 -2.37
C SER A 359 32.28 7.25 -2.31
N GLU A 360 32.44 7.92 -3.45
CA GLU A 360 32.80 9.36 -3.53
C GLU A 360 31.71 10.23 -2.90
N PHE A 361 30.45 10.02 -3.31
CA PHE A 361 29.34 10.78 -2.76
C PHE A 361 29.14 10.57 -1.24
N LEU A 362 29.45 9.37 -0.73
CA LEU A 362 29.44 9.12 0.71
C LEU A 362 30.53 9.92 1.43
N LYS A 363 31.74 10.03 0.86
CA LYS A 363 32.81 10.86 1.42
C LYS A 363 32.38 12.32 1.49
N ASP A 364 31.78 12.85 0.42
CA ASP A 364 31.28 14.24 0.40
C ASP A 364 30.28 14.52 1.53
N ILE A 365 29.35 13.58 1.78
CA ILE A 365 28.37 13.70 2.87
C ILE A 365 29.05 13.62 4.24
N GLU A 366 30.01 12.70 4.42
CA GLU A 366 30.74 12.56 5.68
C GLU A 366 31.60 13.78 5.99
N ASP A 367 32.24 14.38 4.98
CA ASP A 367 33.01 15.61 5.12
C ASP A 367 32.10 16.80 5.46
N ALA A 368 30.93 16.91 4.82
CA ALA A 368 29.90 17.90 5.16
C ALA A 368 29.35 17.72 6.60
N LEU A 369 29.27 16.48 7.10
CA LEU A 369 28.88 16.20 8.49
C LEU A 369 29.99 16.57 9.49
N ARG A 370 31.26 16.39 9.12
CA ARG A 370 32.41 16.78 9.95
C ARG A 370 32.57 18.31 10.02
N SER A 371 32.35 19.02 8.91
CA SER A 371 32.38 20.48 8.89
C SER A 371 31.25 21.10 9.74
N LYS A 372 30.03 20.54 9.69
CA LYS A 372 28.91 20.96 10.58
C LYS A 372 29.13 20.65 12.06
N ARG A 373 29.91 19.63 12.39
CA ARG A 373 30.30 19.33 13.78
C ARG A 373 31.36 20.29 14.31
N SER A 374 32.26 20.77 13.46
CA SER A 374 33.32 21.74 13.82
C SER A 374 32.79 23.18 13.88
N SER A 375 31.73 23.53 13.14
CA SER A 375 31.08 24.86 13.19
C SER A 375 30.14 25.09 14.39
N GLY A 376 29.98 24.11 15.30
CA GLY A 376 29.29 24.32 16.58
C GLY A 376 27.75 24.38 16.55
N GLU A 377 27.09 24.12 15.42
CA GLU A 377 25.63 24.19 15.28
C GLU A 377 24.85 23.16 16.14
N PHE A 378 25.50 22.13 16.66
CA PHE A 378 24.88 21.15 17.57
C PHE A 378 24.79 21.61 19.04
N ARG A 379 25.46 22.70 19.45
CA ARG A 379 25.44 23.16 20.85
C ARG A 379 24.19 23.94 21.26
N GLN A 380 23.35 24.41 20.32
CA GLN A 380 22.21 25.27 20.66
C GLN A 380 20.88 24.54 20.93
N ARG A 381 20.71 23.27 20.53
CA ARG A 381 19.43 22.55 20.79
C ARG A 381 19.29 21.94 22.20
N LYS A 382 20.36 21.85 23.00
CA LYS A 382 20.28 21.39 24.40
C LYS A 382 19.95 22.50 25.42
N LYS A 383 19.81 23.78 25.00
CA LYS A 383 19.54 24.91 25.90
C LYS A 383 18.10 25.47 25.85
N LYS A 384 17.21 24.89 25.05
CA LYS A 384 15.77 25.13 25.15
C LYS A 384 15.08 23.81 25.42
N ARG A 385 15.20 23.36 26.68
CA ARG A 385 14.27 22.40 27.28
C ARG A 385 13.07 23.17 27.78
#